data_AF-A0A976L4U9-F1
#
_entry.id   AF-A0A976L4U9-F1
#
_cell.length_a   1.000
_cell.length_b   1.000
_cell.length_c   1.000
_cell.angle_alpha   90.00
_cell.angle_beta   90.00
_cell.angle_gamma   90.00
#
_symmetry.space_group_name_H-M   'P 1'
#
loop_
_entity.id
_entity.type
_entity.pdbx_description
1 polymer ?
#
loop_
_entity_poly.entity_id
_entity_poly.type
_entity_poly.pdbx_seq_one_letter_code
_entity_poly.pdbx_strand_id
1 'polypeptide(L)'
;MRKIVLSLSVVAALALVSFSPKPKTNLEQNFTVSADKSKIDFVGSKTGDYHTGYFPIKSGTIRVDGGKLVGGSFVINVAGLKVTDAAGDRLQGHL
;
A
#
# COMPACT_ATOMS: atom_id res chain seq x y z
N MET A 1 39.82 -26.70 -35.35
CA MET A 1 38.35 -26.61 -35.54
C MET A 1 37.57 -26.96 -34.27
N ARG A 2 37.73 -28.13 -33.63
CA ARG A 2 37.00 -28.49 -32.40
C ARG A 2 37.10 -27.48 -31.25
N LYS A 3 38.29 -26.92 -31.00
CA LYS A 3 38.50 -25.89 -29.96
C LYS A 3 37.82 -24.56 -30.29
N ILE A 4 37.82 -24.16 -31.58
CA ILE A 4 37.19 -22.91 -32.05
C ILE A 4 35.65 -23.02 -31.95
N VAL A 5 35.08 -24.17 -32.31
CA VAL A 5 33.64 -24.44 -32.18
C VAL A 5 33.21 -24.49 -30.70
N LEU A 6 34.04 -25.05 -29.82
CA LEU A 6 33.81 -25.07 -28.38
C LEU A 6 33.88 -23.66 -27.76
N SER A 7 34.84 -22.83 -28.20
CA SER A 7 34.95 -21.44 -27.75
C SER A 7 33.79 -20.57 -28.24
N LEU A 8 33.32 -20.79 -29.48
CA LEU A 8 32.21 -20.02 -30.06
C LEU A 8 30.87 -20.36 -29.37
N SER A 9 30.68 -21.61 -28.95
CA SER A 9 29.49 -22.04 -28.20
C SER A 9 29.46 -21.47 -26.77
N VAL A 10 30.62 -21.32 -26.11
CA VAL A 10 30.72 -20.63 -24.80
C VAL A 10 30.39 -19.14 -24.92
N VAL A 11 30.90 -18.45 -25.95
CA VAL A 11 30.60 -17.03 -26.19
C VAL A 11 29.12 -16.81 -26.50
N ALA A 12 28.51 -17.69 -27.30
CA ALA A 12 27.07 -17.63 -27.58
C ALA A 12 26.21 -17.83 -26.31
N ALA A 13 26.60 -18.74 -25.42
CA ALA A 13 25.92 -18.93 -24.14
C ALA A 13 26.04 -17.70 -23.21
N LEU A 14 27.20 -17.04 -23.18
CA LEU A 14 27.41 -15.80 -22.41
C LEU A 14 26.62 -14.59 -22.96
N ALA A 15 26.41 -14.54 -24.27
CA ALA A 15 25.58 -13.49 -24.88
C ALA A 15 24.11 -13.63 -24.46
N LEU A 16 23.58 -14.87 -24.35
CA LEU A 16 22.19 -15.12 -23.97
C LEU A 16 21.89 -14.74 -22.51
N VAL A 17 22.83 -14.92 -21.58
CA VAL A 17 22.64 -14.49 -20.17
C VAL A 17 22.65 -12.96 -19.99
N SER A 18 23.27 -12.22 -20.91
CA SER A 18 23.33 -10.75 -20.84
C SER A 18 21.99 -10.06 -21.11
N PHE A 19 21.06 -10.76 -21.78
CA PHE A 19 19.69 -10.29 -22.04
C PHE A 19 18.65 -10.89 -21.09
N SER A 20 19.08 -11.64 -20.07
CA SER A 20 18.15 -12.16 -19.07
C SER A 20 17.56 -11.00 -18.25
N PRO A 21 16.22 -10.94 -18.07
CA PRO A 21 15.61 -9.90 -17.25
C PRO A 21 16.20 -9.97 -15.84
N LYS A 22 16.65 -8.82 -15.33
CA LYS A 22 17.18 -8.74 -13.97
C LYS A 22 16.08 -9.17 -12.99
N PRO A 23 16.34 -10.12 -12.08
CA PRO A 23 15.35 -10.48 -11.07
C PRO A 23 15.01 -9.25 -10.24
N LYS A 24 13.72 -9.04 -9.94
CA LYS A 24 13.30 -8.01 -8.97
C LYS A 24 13.97 -8.33 -7.64
N THR A 25 14.90 -7.49 -7.21
CA THR A 25 15.65 -7.67 -5.96
C THR A 25 14.82 -7.32 -4.73
N ASN A 26 13.75 -6.55 -4.91
CA ASN A 26 12.74 -6.33 -3.90
C ASN A 26 11.45 -7.02 -4.33
N LEU A 27 11.00 -7.97 -3.52
CA LEU A 27 9.71 -8.60 -3.68
C LEU A 27 8.64 -7.70 -3.08
N GLU A 28 7.43 -7.72 -3.65
CA GLU A 28 6.28 -7.05 -3.06
C GLU A 28 5.98 -7.64 -1.68
N GLN A 29 5.92 -6.77 -0.68
CA GLN A 29 5.63 -7.11 0.71
C GLN A 29 4.22 -6.66 1.07
N ASN A 30 3.47 -7.56 1.71
CA ASN A 30 2.15 -7.27 2.24
C ASN A 30 2.22 -7.10 3.76
N PHE A 31 1.85 -5.93 4.25
CA PHE A 31 1.76 -5.63 5.68
C PHE A 31 0.30 -5.64 6.12
N THR A 32 0.02 -6.30 7.24
CA THR A 32 -1.30 -6.25 7.87
C THR A 32 -1.42 -4.99 8.72
N VAL A 33 -2.54 -4.29 8.60
CA VAL A 33 -2.81 -3.08 9.38
C VAL A 33 -3.08 -3.44 10.83
N SER A 34 -2.40 -2.77 11.76
CA SER A 34 -2.74 -2.84 13.19
C SER A 34 -3.98 -1.97 13.45
N ALA A 35 -5.16 -2.59 13.37
CA ALA A 35 -6.46 -1.91 13.41
C ALA A 35 -6.67 -1.11 14.72
N ASP A 36 -6.17 -1.61 15.84
CA ASP A 36 -6.20 -0.95 17.15
C ASP A 36 -5.35 0.32 17.23
N LYS A 37 -4.34 0.45 16.36
CA LYS A 37 -3.41 1.59 16.31
C LYS A 37 -3.63 2.49 15.11
N SER A 38 -4.65 2.20 14.30
CA SER A 38 -4.88 2.87 13.03
C SER A 38 -6.32 3.38 12.93
N LYS A 39 -6.48 4.52 12.26
CA LYS A 39 -7.78 5.14 12.01
C LYS A 39 -7.74 5.87 10.67
N ILE A 40 -8.92 6.18 10.13
CA ILE A 40 -9.05 7.08 8.99
C ILE A 40 -9.62 8.40 9.50
N ASP A 41 -8.79 9.43 9.54
CA ASP A 41 -9.26 10.78 9.84
C ASP A 41 -10.03 11.36 8.65
N PHE A 42 -11.10 12.11 8.93
CA PHE A 42 -11.89 12.82 7.93
C PHE A 42 -12.02 14.30 8.25
N VAL A 43 -12.21 15.09 7.19
CA VAL A 43 -12.69 16.47 7.25
C VAL A 43 -13.89 16.58 6.31
N GLY A 44 -15.07 16.86 6.85
CA GLY A 44 -16.28 17.13 6.08
C GLY A 44 -16.56 18.63 6.09
N SER A 45 -16.65 19.28 4.94
CA SER A 45 -16.77 20.75 4.88
C SER A 45 -17.97 21.23 4.06
N LYS A 46 -18.39 22.46 4.37
CA LYS A 46 -19.32 23.28 3.60
C LYS A 46 -18.76 24.70 3.51
N THR A 47 -19.44 25.60 2.81
CA THR A 47 -19.02 27.00 2.73
C THR A 47 -18.97 27.63 4.14
N GLY A 48 -17.77 28.02 4.57
CA GLY A 48 -17.53 28.71 5.85
C GLY A 48 -17.46 27.84 7.10
N ASP A 49 -17.55 26.51 6.99
CA ASP A 49 -17.62 25.62 8.15
C ASP A 49 -17.12 24.21 7.81
N TYR A 50 -16.61 23.48 8.80
CA TYR A 50 -16.09 22.13 8.63
C TYR A 50 -16.16 21.33 9.92
N HIS A 51 -16.23 20.02 9.76
CA HIS A 51 -16.19 19.06 10.85
C HIS A 51 -15.03 18.10 10.69
N THR A 52 -14.46 17.71 11.83
CA THR A 52 -13.37 16.74 11.90
C THR A 52 -13.79 15.51 12.66
N GLY A 53 -13.19 14.38 12.30
CA GLY A 53 -13.41 13.15 13.01
C GLY A 53 -12.60 12.00 12.45
N TYR A 54 -12.97 10.78 12.83
CA TYR A 54 -12.34 9.59 12.31
C TYR A 54 -13.29 8.38 12.23
N PHE A 55 -12.92 7.43 11.38
CA PHE A 55 -13.46 6.08 11.34
C PHE A 55 -12.43 5.08 11.89
N PRO A 56 -12.82 4.21 12.84
CA PRO A 56 -12.01 3.06 13.22
C PRO A 56 -11.82 2.12 12.02
N ILE A 57 -10.65 1.50 11.92
CA ILE A 57 -10.38 0.46 10.91
C ILE A 57 -10.75 -0.90 11.51
N LYS A 58 -11.42 -1.76 10.72
CA LYS A 58 -11.67 -3.16 11.09
C LYS A 58 -10.50 -4.06 10.69
N SER A 59 -10.00 -3.86 9.46
CA SER A 59 -8.87 -4.60 8.90
C SER A 59 -8.30 -3.86 7.70
N GLY A 60 -7.11 -4.26 7.26
CA GLY A 60 -6.53 -3.78 6.02
C GLY A 60 -5.19 -4.39 5.69
N THR A 61 -4.74 -4.14 4.47
CA THR A 61 -3.44 -4.58 3.96
C THR A 61 -2.79 -3.44 3.20
N ILE A 62 -1.49 -3.28 3.40
CA ILE A 62 -0.64 -2.31 2.68
C ILE A 62 0.38 -3.10 1.86
N ARG A 63 0.58 -2.71 0.60
CA ARG A 63 1.46 -3.38 -0.35
C ARG A 63 2.64 -2.48 -0.69
N VAL A 64 3.85 -2.97 -0.51
CA VAL A 64 5.10 -2.23 -0.71
C VAL A 64 6.00 -3.00 -1.67
N ASP A 65 6.38 -2.40 -2.81
CA ASP A 65 7.34 -2.95 -3.76
C ASP A 65 8.59 -2.06 -3.78
N GLY A 66 9.77 -2.63 -3.51
CA GLY A 66 11.01 -1.86 -3.53
C GLY A 66 11.07 -0.71 -2.52
N GLY A 67 10.43 -0.87 -1.36
CA GLY A 67 10.30 0.19 -0.35
C GLY A 67 9.32 1.30 -0.73
N LYS A 68 8.58 1.16 -1.83
CA LYS A 68 7.56 2.12 -2.27
C LYS A 68 6.16 1.56 -2.02
N LEU A 69 5.29 2.39 -1.47
CA LEU A 69 3.87 2.07 -1.36
C LEU A 69 3.26 1.93 -2.78
N VAL A 70 2.72 0.75 -3.08
CA VAL A 70 2.10 0.45 -4.39
C VAL A 70 0.60 0.17 -4.30
N GLY A 71 0.06 0.13 -3.09
CA GLY A 71 -1.39 0.10 -2.88
C GLY A 71 -1.77 -0.52 -1.55
N GLY A 72 -3.05 -0.86 -1.42
CA GLY A 72 -3.61 -1.44 -0.22
C GLY A 72 -5.13 -1.43 -0.25
N SER A 73 -5.75 -1.98 0.79
CA SER A 73 -7.18 -1.91 1.00
C SER A 73 -7.49 -1.88 2.50
N PHE A 74 -8.61 -1.27 2.86
CA PHE A 74 -9.06 -1.16 4.24
C PHE A 74 -10.56 -1.45 4.31
N VAL A 75 -10.99 -2.10 5.39
CA VAL A 75 -12.39 -2.21 5.77
C VAL A 75 -12.62 -1.26 6.94
N ILE A 76 -13.48 -0.28 6.74
CA ILE A 76 -13.75 0.77 7.73
C ILE A 76 -14.97 0.41 8.59
N ASN A 77 -14.96 0.83 9.85
CA ASN A 77 -16.13 0.76 10.72
C ASN A 77 -16.91 2.07 10.65
N VAL A 78 -17.88 2.16 9.73
CA VAL A 78 -18.71 3.36 9.58
C VAL A 78 -19.54 3.65 10.83
N ALA A 79 -20.14 2.62 11.43
CA ALA A 79 -20.93 2.77 12.67
C ALA A 79 -20.09 3.22 13.88
N GLY A 80 -18.76 3.06 13.82
CA GLY A 80 -17.84 3.50 14.86
C GLY A 80 -17.32 4.92 14.68
N LEU A 81 -17.86 5.70 13.73
CA LEU A 81 -17.42 7.07 13.48
C LEU A 81 -17.41 7.91 14.77
N LYS A 82 -16.41 8.77 14.89
CA LYS A 82 -16.30 9.78 15.93
C LYS A 82 -16.04 11.15 15.32
N VAL A 83 -16.86 12.13 15.68
CA VAL A 83 -16.62 13.56 15.44
C VAL A 83 -15.80 14.10 16.60
N THR A 84 -14.70 14.80 16.32
CA THR A 84 -13.69 15.22 17.31
C THR A 84 -13.67 16.72 17.58
N ASP A 85 -14.43 17.51 16.84
CA ASP A 85 -14.58 18.95 17.12
C ASP A 85 -15.66 19.22 18.18
N ALA A 86 -15.84 20.51 18.50
CA ALA A 86 -16.79 20.95 19.53
C ALA A 86 -18.27 20.67 19.19
N ALA A 87 -18.60 20.32 17.94
CA ALA A 87 -19.96 19.93 17.54
C ALA A 87 -20.22 18.42 17.72
N GLY A 88 -19.23 17.67 18.24
CA GLY A 88 -19.25 16.21 18.31
C GLY A 88 -20.50 15.61 18.94
N ASP A 89 -20.94 16.10 20.10
CA ASP A 89 -22.10 15.56 20.81
C ASP A 89 -23.41 15.72 20.03
N ARG A 90 -23.54 16.82 19.27
CA ARG A 90 -24.73 17.10 18.47
C ARG A 90 -24.76 16.25 17.21
N LEU A 91 -23.62 16.17 16.52
CA LEU A 91 -23.53 15.45 15.25
C LEU A 91 -23.55 13.94 15.45
N GLN A 92 -22.84 13.42 16.45
CA GLN A 92 -22.87 11.98 16.76
C GLN A 92 -24.24 11.52 17.27
N GLY A 93 -25.01 12.39 17.94
CA GLY A 93 -26.36 12.06 18.40
C GLY A 93 -27.41 11.90 17.29
N HIS A 94 -27.07 12.23 16.03
CA HIS A 94 -27.97 12.10 14.87
C HIS A 94 -27.55 10.99 13.89
N LEU A 95 -26.48 10.26 14.18
CA LEU A 95 -25.99 9.11 13.41
C LEU A 95 -26.58 7.80 13.94
#